data_AF-A0A840X0U7-F1
#
_entry.id   AF-A0A840X0U7-F1
#
_cell.length_a   1.000
_cell.length_b   1.000
_cell.length_c   1.000
_cell.angle_alpha   90.00
_cell.angle_beta   90.00
_cell.angle_gamma   90.00
#
_symmetry.space_group_name_H-M   'P 1'
#
loop_
_entity.id
_entity.type
_entity.pdbx_description
1 polymer ?
#
loop_
_entity_poly.entity_id
_entity_poly.type
_entity_poly.pdbx_seq_one_letter_code
_entity_poly.pdbx_strand_id
1 'polypeptide(L)'
;MTDLKVGDIVVLTAGSMRMAVEAVDGDKVHTVWCNEGVIGRDTFAPVLLKKWEPREDDRGGKFNKGGGDRGGFNKGGDKPRDDRPMGRDGKPRDKKFFRKD
;
A
#
# COMPACT_ATOMS: atom_id res chain seq x y z
N MET A 1 -4.51 -1.05 -30.91
CA MET A 1 -5.60 -1.46 -30.00
C MET A 1 -4.96 -2.38 -28.99
N THR A 2 -5.16 -2.18 -27.68
CA THR A 2 -4.59 -3.11 -26.69
C THR A 2 -5.29 -4.45 -26.84
N ASP A 3 -4.52 -5.52 -27.02
CA ASP A 3 -5.05 -6.88 -27.04
C ASP A 3 -5.62 -7.18 -25.66
N LEU A 4 -6.95 -7.27 -25.57
CA LEU A 4 -7.66 -7.63 -24.36
C LEU A 4 -7.88 -9.13 -24.37
N LYS A 5 -7.56 -9.78 -23.26
CA LYS A 5 -7.79 -11.22 -23.08
C LYS A 5 -8.66 -11.46 -21.86
N VAL A 6 -9.30 -12.64 -21.84
CA VAL A 6 -10.05 -13.11 -20.68
C VAL A 6 -9.15 -13.07 -19.43
N GLY A 7 -9.69 -12.54 -18.34
CA GLY A 7 -8.99 -12.33 -17.08
C GLY A 7 -8.25 -10.99 -16.95
N ASP A 8 -8.12 -10.20 -18.03
CA ASP A 8 -7.59 -8.85 -17.91
C ASP A 8 -8.55 -7.98 -17.07
N ILE A 9 -7.98 -7.11 -16.25
CA ILE A 9 -8.73 -6.08 -15.53
C ILE A 9 -8.76 -4.83 -16.40
N VAL A 10 -9.95 -4.27 -16.59
CA VAL A 10 -10.20 -3.10 -17.44
C VAL A 10 -11.03 -2.06 -16.69
N VAL A 11 -10.92 -0.83 -17.17
CA VAL A 11 -11.74 0.31 -16.76
C VAL A 11 -12.21 1.07 -17.99
N LEU A 12 -13.34 1.76 -17.90
CA LEU A 12 -13.79 2.67 -18.95
C LEU A 12 -12.81 3.84 -19.10
N THR A 13 -12.64 4.34 -20.33
CA THR A 13 -11.82 5.52 -20.63
C THR A 13 -12.23 6.74 -19.83
N ALA A 14 -13.53 6.90 -19.57
CA ALA A 14 -14.14 7.97 -18.78
C ALA A 14 -14.03 7.76 -17.25
N GLY A 15 -13.50 6.61 -16.82
CA GLY A 15 -13.50 6.18 -15.42
C GLY A 15 -14.67 5.26 -15.12
N SER A 16 -14.39 4.16 -14.43
CA SER A 16 -15.34 3.22 -13.89
C SER A 16 -14.69 2.47 -12.73
N MET A 17 -15.49 1.68 -12.02
CA MET A 17 -14.94 0.58 -11.23
C MET A 17 -14.11 -0.38 -12.10
N ARG A 18 -13.26 -1.17 -11.45
CA ARG A 18 -12.49 -2.24 -12.12
C ARG A 18 -13.44 -3.36 -12.54
N MET A 19 -13.31 -3.81 -13.78
CA MET A 19 -14.10 -4.88 -14.36
C MET A 19 -13.15 -5.95 -14.91
N ALA A 20 -13.53 -7.23 -14.86
CA ALA A 20 -12.74 -8.30 -15.45
C ALA A 20 -13.32 -8.67 -16.82
N VAL A 21 -12.46 -8.92 -17.80
CA VAL A 21 -12.88 -9.42 -19.11
C VAL A 21 -13.27 -10.90 -18.98
N GLU A 22 -14.51 -11.24 -19.32
CA GLU A 22 -15.00 -12.64 -19.32
C GLU A 22 -14.97 -13.27 -20.72
N ALA A 23 -15.15 -12.48 -21.79
CA ALA A 23 -15.06 -12.93 -23.18
C ALA A 23 -14.70 -11.77 -24.13
N VAL A 24 -14.14 -12.12 -25.29
CA VAL A 24 -13.79 -11.16 -26.36
C VAL A 24 -14.28 -11.74 -27.69
N ASP A 25 -15.31 -11.12 -28.25
CA ASP A 25 -15.99 -11.54 -29.47
C ASP A 25 -15.82 -10.45 -30.53
N GLY A 26 -14.69 -10.50 -31.25
CA GLY A 26 -14.39 -9.54 -32.31
C GLY A 26 -14.30 -8.09 -31.83
N ASP A 27 -15.34 -7.31 -32.10
CA ASP A 27 -15.45 -5.89 -31.72
C ASP A 27 -16.19 -5.65 -30.39
N LYS A 28 -16.51 -6.73 -29.66
CA LYS A 28 -17.20 -6.68 -28.38
C LYS A 28 -16.37 -7.34 -27.30
N VAL A 29 -16.32 -6.69 -26.15
CA VAL A 29 -15.68 -7.21 -24.94
C VAL A 29 -16.74 -7.34 -23.86
N HIS A 30 -16.92 -8.56 -23.37
CA HIS A 30 -17.81 -8.87 -22.28
C HIS A 30 -17.05 -8.73 -20.97
N THR A 31 -17.60 -7.97 -20.03
CA THR A 31 -16.95 -7.69 -18.75
C THR A 31 -17.86 -8.00 -17.58
N VAL A 32 -17.30 -8.57 -16.52
CA VAL A 32 -17.97 -8.79 -15.24
C VAL A 32 -17.44 -7.82 -14.20
N TRP A 33 -18.32 -7.33 -13.34
CA TRP A 33 -17.98 -6.42 -12.26
C TRP A 33 -18.80 -6.72 -11.00
N CYS A 34 -18.29 -6.32 -9.84
CA CYS A 34 -18.98 -6.50 -8.57
C CYS A 34 -18.99 -5.19 -7.78
N ASN A 35 -20.17 -4.68 -7.46
CA ASN A 35 -20.35 -3.50 -6.63
C ASN A 35 -21.44 -3.75 -5.60
N GLU A 36 -21.14 -3.48 -4.32
CA GLU A 36 -22.11 -3.61 -3.21
C GLU A 36 -22.83 -4.97 -3.15
N GLY A 37 -22.12 -6.05 -3.51
CA GLY A 37 -22.67 -7.41 -3.53
C GLY A 37 -23.49 -7.75 -4.78
N VAL A 38 -23.66 -6.80 -5.70
CA VAL A 38 -24.29 -7.03 -7.01
C VAL A 38 -23.22 -7.37 -8.03
N ILE A 39 -23.39 -8.50 -8.70
CA ILE A 39 -22.57 -8.89 -9.85
C ILE A 39 -23.28 -8.44 -11.12
N GLY A 40 -22.65 -7.52 -11.85
CA GLY A 40 -23.11 -7.06 -13.16
C GLY A 40 -22.25 -7.64 -14.29
N ARG A 41 -22.87 -7.77 -15.46
CA ARG A 41 -22.21 -8.09 -16.72
C ARG A 41 -22.62 -7.07 -17.77
N ASP A 42 -21.64 -6.54 -18.47
CA ASP A 42 -21.84 -5.56 -19.53
C ASP A 42 -21.01 -5.91 -20.76
N THR A 43 -21.30 -5.25 -21.87
CA THR A 43 -20.59 -5.42 -23.14
C THR A 43 -20.19 -4.06 -23.69
N PHE A 44 -18.90 -3.90 -24.00
CA PHE A 44 -18.34 -2.65 -24.47
C PHE A 44 -17.53 -2.84 -25.76
N ALA A 45 -17.47 -1.78 -26.57
CA ALA A 45 -16.49 -1.71 -27.64
C ALA A 45 -15.08 -1.55 -27.04
N PRO A 46 -14.06 -2.27 -27.54
CA PRO A 46 -12.72 -2.26 -26.94
C PRO A 46 -12.04 -0.88 -26.93
N VAL A 47 -12.46 0.04 -27.80
CA VAL A 47 -12.00 1.45 -27.79
C VAL A 47 -12.38 2.21 -26.52
N LEU A 48 -13.42 1.75 -25.80
CA LEU A 48 -13.88 2.35 -24.55
C LEU A 48 -13.14 1.80 -23.33
N LEU A 49 -12.29 0.79 -23.50
CA LEU A 49 -11.64 0.09 -22.40
C LEU A 49 -10.15 0.44 -22.34
N LYS A 50 -9.66 0.63 -21.11
CA LYS A 50 -8.24 0.71 -20.79
C LYS A 50 -7.89 -0.47 -19.89
N LYS A 51 -6.83 -1.18 -20.25
CA LYS A 51 -6.25 -2.19 -19.36
C LYS A 51 -5.74 -1.52 -18.09
N TRP A 52 -6.24 -2.00 -16.95
CA TRP A 52 -5.83 -1.55 -15.64
C TRP A 52 -4.71 -2.45 -15.15
N GLU A 53 -3.52 -1.88 -15.03
CA GLU A 53 -2.37 -2.54 -14.43
C GLU A 53 -2.23 -2.04 -12.98
N PRO A 54 -1.96 -2.92 -12.00
CA PRO A 54 -1.54 -2.49 -10.69
C PRO A 54 -0.24 -1.71 -10.85
N ARG A 55 -0.32 -0.41 -10.64
CA ARG A 55 0.88 0.38 -10.39
C ARG A 55 1.30 0.03 -8.98
N GLU A 56 2.52 -0.46 -8.81
CA GLU A 56 3.16 -0.42 -7.51
C GLU A 56 3.22 1.05 -7.10
N ASP A 57 2.23 1.50 -6.34
CA ASP A 57 2.27 2.81 -5.72
C ASP A 57 3.43 2.76 -4.72
N ASP A 58 4.55 3.37 -5.08
CA ASP A 58 5.60 3.93 -4.20
C ASP A 58 5.03 4.98 -3.21
N ARG A 59 3.73 4.91 -2.88
CA ARG A 59 2.99 5.85 -2.03
C ARG A 59 2.13 5.13 -0.98
N GLY A 60 2.52 3.91 -0.62
CA GLY A 60 2.02 3.18 0.54
C GLY A 60 2.98 3.23 1.73
N GLY A 61 3.14 4.42 2.34
CA GLY A 61 3.47 4.54 3.76
C GLY A 61 4.87 4.15 4.22
N LYS A 62 5.71 5.16 4.47
CA LYS A 62 6.48 5.23 5.72
C LYS A 62 5.52 5.05 6.91
N PHE A 63 5.20 3.82 7.27
CA PHE A 63 4.76 3.49 8.61
C PHE A 63 5.91 2.77 9.30
N ASN A 64 6.48 3.47 10.26
CA ASN A 64 7.48 2.99 11.20
C ASN A 64 7.17 1.57 11.68
N LYS A 65 8.01 0.63 11.26
CA LYS A 65 8.50 -0.49 12.07
C LYS A 65 10.02 -0.40 11.90
N GLY A 66 10.73 0.34 12.74
CA GLY A 66 10.98 -0.06 14.11
C GLY A 66 11.93 -1.26 14.12
N GLY A 67 13.24 -1.00 14.25
CA GLY A 67 14.32 -1.99 14.45
C GLY A 67 14.86 -2.54 13.14
N GLY A 68 16.09 -2.21 12.73
CA GLY A 68 17.28 -3.00 13.07
C GLY A 68 17.32 -4.18 12.07
N ASP A 69 18.22 -4.27 11.10
CA ASP A 69 19.68 -4.23 11.19
C ASP A 69 20.22 -3.98 9.79
N ARG A 70 20.97 -2.90 9.58
CA ARG A 70 21.98 -2.82 8.51
C ARG A 70 22.95 -1.70 8.85
N GLY A 71 24.06 -2.14 9.46
CA GLY A 71 25.18 -1.30 9.82
C GLY A 71 25.68 -0.47 8.64
N GLY A 72 25.99 0.78 8.94
CA GLY A 72 26.50 1.76 7.99
C GLY A 72 27.10 2.94 8.72
N PHE A 73 28.31 2.73 9.25
CA PHE A 73 29.39 3.70 9.44
C PHE A 73 29.00 5.19 9.43
N ASN A 74 28.94 5.82 10.61
CA ASN A 74 29.99 6.70 11.11
C ASN A 74 29.49 7.60 12.25
N LYS A 75 30.46 7.98 13.09
CA LYS A 75 30.51 9.24 13.87
C LYS A 75 30.10 9.15 15.35
N GLY A 76 31.07 8.65 16.14
CA GLY A 76 31.68 9.50 17.16
C GLY A 76 31.06 9.49 18.56
N GLY A 77 31.94 9.31 19.55
CA GLY A 77 31.78 9.90 20.87
C GLY A 77 31.54 8.90 21.98
N ASP A 78 32.64 8.50 22.63
CA ASP A 78 32.70 7.98 23.98
C ASP A 78 31.69 8.64 24.92
N LYS A 79 30.75 7.85 25.46
CA LYS A 79 30.12 8.13 26.75
C LYS A 79 29.51 6.85 27.34
N PRO A 80 29.86 6.46 28.58
CA PRO A 80 29.25 5.31 29.24
C PRO A 80 27.77 5.60 29.45
N ARG A 81 26.90 4.72 28.93
CA ARG A 81 25.45 4.84 29.07
C ARG A 81 25.07 4.51 30.51
N ASP A 82 24.77 5.55 31.26
CA ASP A 82 24.18 5.48 32.59
C ASP A 82 22.69 5.14 32.42
N ASP A 83 22.28 3.91 32.79
CA ASP A 83 20.94 3.31 32.60
C ASP A 83 19.84 3.96 33.48
N ARG A 84 19.83 5.28 33.59
CA ARG A 84 18.83 6.03 34.35
C ARG A 84 17.66 6.45 33.44
N PRO A 85 16.41 6.18 33.84
CA PRO A 85 15.25 6.59 33.06
C PRO A 85 15.20 8.12 32.96
N MET A 86 15.23 8.62 31.72
CA MET A 86 15.16 10.04 31.39
C MET A 86 13.73 10.58 31.52
N GLY A 87 13.62 11.85 31.93
CA GLY A 87 12.38 12.59 31.94
C GLY A 87 11.91 12.93 30.54
N ARG A 88 10.65 13.39 30.41
CA ARG A 88 10.07 13.77 29.11
C ARG A 88 10.75 15.00 28.49
N ASP A 89 11.62 15.66 29.25
CA ASP A 89 12.49 16.78 28.94
C ASP A 89 13.95 16.36 28.66
N GLY A 90 14.26 15.06 28.66
CA GLY A 90 15.60 14.55 28.34
C GLY A 90 16.65 14.79 29.44
N LYS A 91 16.24 15.16 30.65
CA LYS A 91 17.11 15.23 31.83
C LYS A 91 16.92 13.98 32.70
N PRO A 92 17.97 13.48 33.36
CA PRO A 92 17.84 12.32 34.24
C PRO A 92 16.80 12.59 35.32
N ARG A 93 15.80 11.72 35.48
CA ARG A 93 14.82 11.88 36.56
C ARG A 93 15.52 11.65 37.89
N ASP A 94 15.54 12.67 38.75
CA ASP A 94 15.93 12.49 40.15
C ASP A 94 14.97 11.51 40.82
N LYS A 95 15.48 10.35 41.21
CA LYS A 95 14.72 9.33 41.96
C LYS A 95 14.47 9.85 43.37
N LYS A 96 13.32 10.50 43.57
CA LYS A 96 12.76 10.70 44.90
C LYS A 96 11.57 9.73 45.06
N PHE A 97 11.76 8.79 46.00
CA PHE A 97 10.78 7.86 46.59
C PHE A 97 10.32 6.71 45.66
N PHE A 98 10.27 5.43 46.03
CA PHE A 98 10.20 4.72 47.31
C PHE A 98 10.97 3.39 47.19
N ARG A 99 11.71 2.97 48.23
CA ARG A 99 11.98 1.53 48.46
C ARG A 99 10.71 0.94 49.06
N LYS A 100 10.19 -0.12 48.47
CA LYS A 100 9.20 -1.00 49.09
C LYS A 100 9.67 -2.43 48.86
N ASP A 101 10.57 -2.87 49.71
CA ASP A 101 10.39 -3.95 50.70
C ASP A 101 11.63 -3.98 51.60
#